data_AF-A0A954LPF6-F1
#
_entry.id   AF-A0A954LPF6-F1
#
_cell.length_a   1.000
_cell.length_b   1.000
_cell.length_c   1.000
_cell.angle_alpha   90.00
_cell.angle_beta   90.00
_cell.angle_gamma   90.00
#
_symmetry.space_group_name_H-M   'P 1'
#
loop_
_entity.id
_entity.type
_entity.pdbx_description
1 polymer ?
#
loop_
_entity_poly.entity_id
_entity_poly.type
_entity_poly.pdbx_seq_one_letter_code
_entity_poly.pdbx_strand_id
1 'polypeptide(L)'
;WARHWLDVAGYADSEGYTTADAQRPWAWKYRDWVIRSFNADKPFDRFIAEQLAGDELMGNRVGDLTKEQIDLLTATGFLRMAADGTGSGANTPEGRNQVMTDTLKIIGTSLLGLSIQCAQCHDHRYDPIPQSDYYALRAVFEPALDWHAWKTPQARLMSLYTESDRKQAAAIEAEAQKLATEKSKEQAKYIDQALEKELLKYEESQRAALRDAYKTPGDKRTPEQKALLKKHPSVNITPGVLYQYLPKAAEELKKFDQKIKDVRAKKPREEFVRALVEPAKHLPETKLFHRGDYQQPKQTVKPAALTVTTPEGERIEFPINADSLPTTGRRLAFARWLTSPDNPLFARVIVNRVWMHHFGKGLITTPADFGKL
;
A
#
# COMPACT_ATOMS: atom_id res chain seq x y z
N TRP A 1 6.29 26.37 8.39
CA TRP A 1 6.79 25.76 7.15
C TRP A 1 6.21 24.39 6.84
N ALA A 2 6.21 23.42 7.76
CA ALA A 2 5.71 22.07 7.50
C ALA A 2 4.30 21.99 6.86
N ARG A 3 3.33 22.77 7.34
CA ARG A 3 1.98 22.84 6.74
C ARG A 3 2.03 23.15 5.23
N HIS A 4 2.83 24.16 4.84
CA HIS A 4 2.96 24.57 3.45
C HIS A 4 3.58 23.47 2.58
N TRP A 5 4.53 22.70 3.12
CA TRP A 5 5.06 21.54 2.42
C TRP A 5 4.01 20.42 2.28
N LEU A 6 3.25 20.14 3.33
CA LEU A 6 2.23 19.09 3.33
C LEU A 6 1.12 19.36 2.32
N ASP A 7 0.73 20.62 2.15
CA ASP A 7 -0.23 21.04 1.12
C ASP A 7 0.32 20.71 -0.29
N VAL A 8 1.60 21.02 -0.53
CA VAL A 8 2.26 20.78 -1.82
C VAL A 8 2.52 19.28 -2.07
N ALA A 9 2.81 18.52 -1.00
CA ALA A 9 2.97 17.07 -1.06
C ALA A 9 1.66 16.31 -1.28
N GLY A 10 0.51 16.98 -1.22
CA GLY A 10 -0.81 16.34 -1.34
C GLY A 10 -1.18 15.52 -0.10
N TYR A 11 -0.73 15.94 1.09
CA TYR A 11 -1.03 15.23 2.32
C TYR A 11 -2.54 15.16 2.58
N ALA A 12 -3.03 13.96 2.86
CA ALA A 12 -4.38 13.71 3.35
C ALA A 12 -4.38 12.51 4.29
N ASP A 13 -5.25 12.54 5.30
CA ASP A 13 -5.49 11.43 6.24
C ASP A 13 -6.41 10.33 5.65
N SER A 14 -6.87 10.48 4.41
CA SER A 14 -7.68 9.52 3.65
C SER A 14 -7.23 9.41 2.19
N GLU A 15 -7.70 8.39 1.48
CA GLU A 15 -7.29 8.11 0.09
C GLU A 15 -7.90 9.06 -0.95
N GLY A 16 -9.03 9.70 -0.66
CA GLY A 16 -9.69 10.67 -1.54
C GLY A 16 -10.16 10.11 -2.88
N TYR A 17 -10.34 8.78 -2.99
CA TYR A 17 -10.57 8.08 -4.26
C TYR A 17 -12.02 7.61 -4.46
N THR A 18 -12.61 6.96 -3.47
CA THR A 18 -14.02 6.51 -3.52
C THR A 18 -14.88 7.32 -2.57
N THR A 19 -16.21 7.25 -2.69
CA THR A 19 -17.15 7.86 -1.74
C THR A 19 -17.03 7.31 -0.32
N ALA A 20 -16.51 6.09 -0.16
CA ALA A 20 -16.23 5.50 1.14
C ALA A 20 -14.97 6.10 1.80
N ASP A 21 -14.14 6.79 1.02
CA ASP A 21 -12.93 7.51 1.42
C ASP A 21 -12.10 6.81 2.52
N ALA A 22 -11.44 5.72 2.13
CA ALA A 22 -10.68 4.90 3.07
C ALA A 22 -9.63 5.73 3.82
N GLN A 23 -9.64 5.65 5.15
CA GLN A 23 -8.65 6.32 5.99
C GLN A 23 -7.25 5.75 5.76
N ARG A 24 -6.23 6.59 5.99
CA ARG A 24 -4.81 6.25 5.99
C ARG A 24 -4.30 6.24 7.44
N PRO A 25 -4.41 5.13 8.19
CA PRO A 25 -4.25 5.13 9.65
C PRO A 25 -2.87 5.55 10.15
N TRP A 26 -1.86 5.48 9.26
CA TRP A 26 -0.45 5.73 9.56
C TRP A 26 0.13 6.92 8.78
N ALA A 27 -0.67 7.66 8.01
CA ALA A 27 -0.19 8.81 7.24
C ALA A 27 0.39 9.91 8.15
N TRP A 28 -0.17 10.08 9.35
CA TRP A 28 0.28 11.05 10.34
C TRP A 28 1.76 10.92 10.72
N LYS A 29 2.38 9.73 10.61
CA LYS A 29 3.81 9.58 10.88
C LYS A 29 4.67 10.35 9.87
N TYR A 30 4.26 10.40 8.60
CA TYR A 30 4.92 11.22 7.58
C TYR A 30 4.72 12.72 7.86
N ARG A 31 3.49 13.14 8.21
CA ARG A 31 3.22 14.53 8.66
C ARG A 31 4.14 14.95 9.79
N ASP A 32 4.23 14.13 10.83
CA ASP A 32 5.03 14.42 12.01
C ASP A 32 6.53 14.40 11.67
N TRP A 33 6.98 13.53 10.77
CA TRP A 33 8.35 13.53 10.25
C TRP A 33 8.67 14.81 9.47
N VAL A 34 7.73 15.34 8.66
CA VAL A 34 7.89 16.63 7.98
C VAL A 34 8.02 17.75 9.02
N ILE A 35 7.13 17.79 10.01
CA ILE A 35 7.17 18.79 11.09
C ILE A 35 8.52 18.76 11.82
N ARG A 36 8.97 17.57 12.23
CA ARG A 36 10.28 17.41 12.91
C ARG A 36 11.44 17.82 12.01
N SER A 37 11.40 17.48 10.72
CA SER A 37 12.49 17.80 9.78
C SER A 37 12.66 19.31 9.60
N PHE A 38 11.56 20.05 9.45
CA PHE A 38 11.61 21.52 9.37
C PHE A 38 12.03 22.16 10.70
N ASN A 39 11.53 21.67 11.84
CA ASN A 39 11.89 22.24 13.15
C ASN A 39 13.35 21.99 13.54
N ALA A 40 13.98 20.96 12.96
CA ALA A 40 15.38 20.63 13.18
C ALA A 40 16.32 21.25 12.13
N ASP A 41 15.81 22.17 11.29
CA ASP A 41 16.55 22.79 10.20
C ASP A 41 17.28 21.77 9.30
N LYS A 42 16.62 20.64 9.00
CA LYS A 42 17.20 19.61 8.15
C LYS A 42 17.60 20.23 6.80
N PRO A 43 18.85 19.99 6.31
CA PRO A 43 19.27 20.43 4.99
C PRO A 43 18.24 20.01 3.93
N PHE A 44 17.83 20.95 3.08
CA PHE A 44 16.66 20.76 2.23
C PHE A 44 16.90 19.70 1.14
N ASP A 45 18.13 19.62 0.63
CA ASP A 45 18.60 18.56 -0.25
C ASP A 45 18.43 17.17 0.41
N ARG A 46 18.84 17.03 1.68
CA ARG A 46 18.65 15.80 2.46
C ARG A 46 17.18 15.51 2.68
N PHE A 47 16.37 16.52 3.01
CA PHE A 47 14.93 16.39 3.19
C PHE A 47 14.23 15.84 1.93
N ILE A 48 14.62 16.28 0.74
CA ILE A 48 14.08 15.75 -0.53
C ILE A 48 14.63 14.36 -0.84
N ALA A 49 15.93 14.12 -0.63
CA ALA A 49 16.54 12.82 -0.88
C ALA A 49 15.91 11.71 -0.04
N GLU A 50 15.63 11.97 1.24
CA GLU A 50 14.95 11.00 2.12
C GLU A 50 13.51 10.71 1.64
N GLN A 51 12.79 11.71 1.12
CA GLN A 51 11.43 11.52 0.61
C GLN A 51 11.36 10.71 -0.68
N LEU A 52 12.34 10.87 -1.58
CA LEU A 52 12.39 10.17 -2.85
C LEU A 52 13.00 8.77 -2.73
N ALA A 53 14.01 8.61 -1.86
CA ALA A 53 14.89 7.43 -1.84
C ALA A 53 15.30 7.00 -0.42
N GLY A 54 14.52 7.33 0.62
CA GLY A 54 14.84 6.92 2.00
C GLY A 54 15.05 5.41 2.17
N ASP A 55 14.26 4.58 1.47
CA ASP A 55 14.43 3.12 1.46
C ASP A 55 15.68 2.64 0.70
N GLU A 56 16.27 3.46 -0.17
CA GLU A 56 17.55 3.20 -0.84
C GLU A 56 18.73 3.71 0.01
N LEU A 57 18.52 4.75 0.81
CA LEU A 57 19.51 5.35 1.72
C LEU A 57 19.73 4.55 3.00
N MET A 58 18.74 3.75 3.42
CA MET A 58 18.74 3.06 4.72
C MET A 58 19.72 1.87 4.82
N GLY A 59 20.36 1.49 3.72
CA GLY A 59 21.22 0.32 3.63
C GLY A 59 20.48 -1.01 3.82
N ASN A 60 21.22 -2.05 4.21
CA ASN A 60 20.67 -3.38 4.41
C ASN A 60 19.75 -3.44 5.63
N ARG A 61 18.64 -4.16 5.49
CA ARG A 61 17.69 -4.44 6.57
C ARG A 61 18.08 -5.75 7.24
N VAL A 62 18.89 -5.67 8.29
CA VAL A 62 19.30 -6.82 9.10
C VAL A 62 18.81 -6.60 10.52
N GLY A 63 17.98 -7.52 11.00
CA GLY A 63 17.37 -7.42 12.34
C GLY A 63 16.33 -6.31 12.45
N ASP A 64 16.25 -5.73 13.64
CA ASP A 64 15.29 -4.67 13.95
C ASP A 64 15.70 -3.32 13.34
N LEU A 65 14.69 -2.56 12.89
CA LEU A 65 14.91 -1.26 12.28
C LEU A 65 15.45 -0.27 13.31
N THR A 66 16.55 0.41 12.97
CA THR A 66 17.03 1.53 13.78
C THR A 66 16.08 2.73 13.65
N LYS A 67 16.16 3.68 14.59
CA LYS A 67 15.39 4.92 14.52
C LYS A 67 15.62 5.68 13.20
N GLU A 68 16.87 5.74 12.73
CA GLU A 68 17.21 6.38 11.46
C GLU A 68 16.56 5.66 10.27
N GLN A 69 16.60 4.32 10.25
CA GLN A 69 15.95 3.52 9.22
C GLN A 69 14.42 3.72 9.21
N ILE A 70 13.80 3.85 10.39
CA ILE A 70 12.38 4.18 10.51
C ILE A 70 12.08 5.58 9.97
N ASP A 71 12.90 6.58 10.30
CA ASP A 71 12.73 7.94 9.79
C ASP A 71 12.91 8.00 8.26
N LEU A 72 13.89 7.28 7.70
CA LEU A 72 14.11 7.16 6.26
C LEU A 72 12.92 6.50 5.54
N LEU A 73 12.38 5.40 6.10
CA LEU A 73 11.17 4.76 5.57
C LEU A 73 9.93 5.64 5.71
N THR A 74 9.85 6.43 6.79
CA THR A 74 8.73 7.35 7.02
C THR A 74 8.75 8.48 6.00
N ALA A 75 9.94 8.98 5.63
CA ALA A 75 10.12 10.02 4.63
C ALA A 75 9.54 9.63 3.26
N THR A 76 9.70 8.36 2.83
CA THR A 76 9.13 7.87 1.56
C THR A 76 7.60 7.83 1.54
N GLY A 77 6.94 8.17 2.65
CA GLY A 77 5.51 8.49 2.69
C GLY A 77 5.12 9.59 1.70
N PHE A 78 6.03 10.50 1.33
CA PHE A 78 5.81 11.47 0.25
C PHE A 78 5.32 10.81 -1.05
N LEU A 79 5.97 9.71 -1.47
CA LEU A 79 5.62 8.94 -2.66
C LEU A 79 4.36 8.09 -2.50
N ARG A 80 3.68 8.19 -1.35
CA ARG A 80 2.41 7.54 -1.05
C ARG A 80 1.26 8.55 -0.97
N MET A 81 1.49 9.84 -1.19
CA MET A 81 0.45 10.87 -1.01
C MET A 81 -0.58 10.90 -2.14
N ALA A 82 -0.23 10.44 -3.34
CA ALA A 82 -1.18 10.23 -4.43
C ALA A 82 -2.37 9.37 -3.98
N ALA A 83 -3.57 9.68 -4.48
CA ALA A 83 -4.77 8.90 -4.21
C ALA A 83 -4.59 7.45 -4.71
N ASP A 84 -4.81 6.46 -3.85
CA ASP A 84 -4.63 5.04 -4.20
C ASP A 84 -5.90 4.23 -3.90
N GLY A 85 -6.76 4.11 -4.91
CA GLY A 85 -7.99 3.32 -4.86
C GLY A 85 -7.79 1.80 -4.94
N THR A 86 -6.56 1.31 -5.09
CA THR A 86 -6.31 -0.13 -5.29
C THR A 86 -6.57 -0.96 -4.03
N GLY A 87 -6.68 -0.32 -2.86
CA GLY A 87 -7.16 -0.93 -1.62
C GLY A 87 -8.68 -0.99 -1.49
N SER A 88 -9.42 -0.33 -2.39
CA SER A 88 -10.87 -0.10 -2.27
C SER A 88 -11.61 -0.40 -3.58
N GLY A 89 -11.21 -1.47 -4.29
CA GLY A 89 -11.92 -1.99 -5.46
C GLY A 89 -11.42 -1.50 -6.82
N ALA A 90 -10.47 -0.55 -6.88
CA ALA A 90 -9.90 -0.06 -8.14
C ALA A 90 -8.54 -0.68 -8.50
N ASN A 91 -8.30 -1.94 -8.10
CA ASN A 91 -7.03 -2.63 -8.34
C ASN A 91 -6.95 -3.25 -9.76
N THR A 92 -7.17 -2.42 -10.79
CA THR A 92 -7.03 -2.81 -12.21
C THR A 92 -5.72 -2.26 -12.79
N PRO A 93 -5.24 -2.75 -13.95
CA PRO A 93 -4.08 -2.18 -14.63
C PRO A 93 -4.20 -0.65 -14.86
N GLU A 94 -5.39 -0.17 -15.21
CA GLU A 94 -5.69 1.26 -15.35
C GLU A 94 -5.50 2.00 -14.03
N GLY A 95 -6.11 1.49 -12.95
CA GLY A 95 -6.01 2.10 -11.62
C GLY A 95 -4.56 2.19 -11.12
N ARG A 96 -3.75 1.14 -11.35
CA ARG A 96 -2.33 1.11 -10.96
C ARG A 96 -1.49 2.12 -11.74
N ASN A 97 -1.69 2.21 -13.05
CA ASN A 97 -1.01 3.21 -13.88
C ASN A 97 -1.48 4.63 -13.53
N GLN A 98 -2.75 4.82 -13.15
CA GLN A 98 -3.26 6.11 -12.67
C GLN A 98 -2.55 6.56 -11.38
N VAL A 99 -2.34 5.66 -10.41
CA VAL A 99 -1.57 5.99 -9.19
C VAL A 99 -0.14 6.41 -9.52
N MET A 100 0.52 5.75 -10.49
CA MET A 100 1.83 6.16 -10.98
C MET A 100 1.77 7.58 -11.59
N THR A 101 0.80 7.85 -12.47
CA THR A 101 0.60 9.17 -13.07
C THR A 101 0.40 10.26 -12.02
N ASP A 102 -0.45 10.02 -11.02
CA ASP A 102 -0.72 11.00 -9.97
C ASP A 102 0.48 11.22 -9.04
N THR A 103 1.29 10.17 -8.82
CA THR A 103 2.57 10.30 -8.11
C THR A 103 3.54 11.20 -8.88
N LEU A 104 3.70 10.96 -10.19
CA LEU A 104 4.55 11.79 -11.05
C LEU A 104 4.05 13.24 -11.17
N LYS A 105 2.73 13.45 -11.15
CA LYS A 105 2.12 14.78 -11.09
C LYS A 105 2.53 15.53 -9.81
N ILE A 106 2.46 14.87 -8.65
CA ILE A 106 2.92 15.48 -7.39
C ILE A 106 4.40 15.85 -7.50
N ILE A 107 5.25 14.94 -7.97
CA ILE A 107 6.70 15.19 -8.14
C ILE A 107 6.98 16.35 -9.09
N GLY A 108 6.36 16.35 -10.27
CA GLY A 108 6.54 17.39 -11.28
C GLY A 108 6.12 18.76 -10.76
N THR A 109 4.94 18.87 -10.16
CA THR A 109 4.41 20.15 -9.69
C THR A 109 5.08 20.66 -8.42
N SER A 110 5.45 19.76 -7.49
CA SER A 110 6.05 20.14 -6.21
C SER A 110 7.54 20.46 -6.32
N LEU A 111 8.30 19.66 -7.08
CA LEU A 111 9.77 19.73 -7.10
C LEU A 111 10.33 20.43 -8.34
N LEU A 112 9.67 20.28 -9.49
CA LEU A 112 10.12 20.86 -10.75
C LEU A 112 9.28 22.08 -11.18
N GLY A 113 8.10 22.28 -10.57
CA GLY A 113 7.18 23.32 -11.00
C GLY A 113 6.71 23.12 -12.44
N LEU A 114 6.50 21.86 -12.86
CA LEU A 114 6.08 21.49 -14.20
C LEU A 114 4.84 20.60 -14.18
N SER A 115 3.90 20.85 -15.10
CA SER A 115 2.75 19.98 -15.35
C SER A 115 3.05 18.91 -16.39
N ILE A 116 3.60 17.77 -15.97
CA ILE A 116 4.07 16.74 -16.91
C ILE A 116 2.98 15.74 -17.33
N GLN A 117 1.78 15.77 -16.74
CA GLN A 117 0.78 14.72 -16.90
C GLN A 117 0.18 14.61 -18.30
N CYS A 118 0.14 15.69 -19.10
CA CYS A 118 -0.31 15.60 -20.49
C CYS A 118 0.65 14.75 -21.33
N ALA A 119 1.94 14.76 -20.96
CA ALA A 119 2.99 13.99 -21.61
C ALA A 119 2.82 12.47 -21.44
N GLN A 120 1.85 12.00 -20.66
CA GLN A 120 1.57 10.56 -20.55
C GLN A 120 0.98 9.97 -21.85
N CYS A 121 0.20 10.76 -22.60
CA CYS A 121 -0.48 10.27 -23.82
C CYS A 121 0.15 10.79 -25.12
N HIS A 122 0.66 12.01 -25.13
CA HIS A 122 1.23 12.66 -26.32
C HIS A 122 2.27 13.67 -25.87
N ASP A 123 3.11 14.19 -26.77
CA ASP A 123 4.04 15.27 -26.40
C ASP A 123 3.28 16.44 -25.76
N HIS A 124 3.83 17.02 -24.70
CA HIS A 124 3.14 18.04 -23.93
C HIS A 124 2.69 19.21 -24.84
N ARG A 125 1.49 19.74 -24.56
CA ARG A 125 0.80 20.66 -25.48
C ARG A 125 1.52 22.00 -25.65
N TYR A 126 2.18 22.48 -24.60
CA TYR A 126 2.74 23.85 -24.54
C TYR A 126 4.26 23.83 -24.29
N ASP A 127 4.69 23.13 -23.24
CA ASP A 127 6.10 22.93 -22.95
C ASP A 127 6.76 21.87 -23.83
N PRO A 128 8.07 21.99 -24.13
CA PRO A 128 8.81 21.04 -24.96
C PRO A 128 9.16 19.79 -24.14
N ILE A 129 8.14 19.05 -23.71
CA ILE A 129 8.27 17.82 -22.94
C ILE A 129 7.73 16.68 -23.80
N PRO A 130 8.61 15.93 -24.49
CA PRO A 130 8.20 14.77 -25.26
C PRO A 130 7.54 13.70 -24.38
N GLN A 131 6.68 12.88 -24.96
CA GLN A 131 6.11 11.72 -24.27
C GLN A 131 7.23 10.82 -23.72
N SER A 132 8.34 10.66 -24.46
CA SER A 132 9.49 9.87 -24.01
C SER A 132 10.11 10.35 -22.70
N ASP A 133 10.03 11.64 -22.39
CA ASP A 133 10.59 12.19 -21.16
C ASP A 133 9.71 11.84 -19.95
N TYR A 134 8.39 11.89 -20.12
CA TYR A 134 7.46 11.40 -19.12
C TYR A 134 7.73 9.93 -18.77
N TYR A 135 7.91 9.08 -19.77
CA TYR A 135 8.21 7.66 -19.54
C TYR A 135 9.62 7.41 -19.02
N ALA A 136 10.59 8.28 -19.32
CA ALA A 136 11.92 8.21 -18.74
C ALA A 136 11.91 8.58 -17.25
N LEU A 137 11.15 9.61 -16.87
CA LEU A 137 10.94 9.93 -15.47
C LEU A 137 10.14 8.81 -14.76
N ARG A 138 9.10 8.27 -15.40
CA ARG A 138 8.36 7.10 -14.89
C ARG A 138 9.30 5.92 -14.60
N ALA A 139 10.25 5.66 -15.48
CA ALA A 139 11.20 4.55 -15.33
C ALA A 139 12.08 4.65 -14.06
N VAL A 140 12.21 5.87 -13.49
CA VAL A 140 12.86 6.08 -12.19
C VAL A 140 12.06 5.44 -11.05
N PHE A 141 10.73 5.49 -11.11
CA PHE A 141 9.84 5.06 -10.02
C PHE A 141 9.21 3.68 -10.26
N GLU A 142 9.24 3.17 -11.49
CA GLU A 142 8.66 1.87 -11.88
C GLU A 142 9.08 0.71 -10.95
N PRO A 143 10.35 0.55 -10.52
CA PRO A 143 10.72 -0.55 -9.63
C PRO A 143 9.91 -0.60 -8.32
N ALA A 144 9.53 0.55 -7.76
CA ALA A 144 8.75 0.62 -6.53
C ALA A 144 7.23 0.62 -6.76
N LEU A 145 6.80 0.98 -7.97
CA LEU A 145 5.40 1.20 -8.37
C LEU A 145 5.03 0.40 -9.64
N ASP A 146 5.60 -0.79 -9.80
CA ASP A 146 5.36 -1.67 -10.94
C ASP A 146 3.89 -2.12 -10.96
N TRP A 147 3.19 -1.82 -12.05
CA TRP A 147 1.78 -2.15 -12.22
C TRP A 147 1.52 -3.64 -12.48
N HIS A 148 2.53 -4.42 -12.88
CA HIS A 148 2.43 -5.88 -12.97
C HIS A 148 2.60 -6.53 -11.58
N ALA A 149 3.57 -6.04 -10.80
CA ALA A 149 3.88 -6.51 -9.45
C ALA A 149 3.28 -5.60 -8.35
N TRP A 150 2.06 -5.11 -8.58
CA TRP A 150 1.47 -4.07 -7.74
C TRP A 150 1.16 -4.54 -6.32
N LYS A 151 1.48 -3.69 -5.35
CA LYS A 151 1.09 -3.84 -3.94
C LYS A 151 0.00 -2.82 -3.59
N THR A 152 -1.11 -3.28 -3.04
CA THR A 152 -2.17 -2.41 -2.51
C THR A 152 -1.68 -1.60 -1.30
N PRO A 153 -2.37 -0.51 -0.91
CA PRO A 153 -1.96 0.31 0.22
C PRO A 153 -1.61 -0.45 1.50
N GLN A 154 -2.42 -1.45 1.85
CA GLN A 154 -2.23 -2.29 3.04
C GLN A 154 -0.99 -3.18 2.94
N ALA A 155 -0.70 -3.73 1.75
CA ALA A 155 0.47 -4.57 1.51
C ALA A 155 1.80 -3.79 1.47
N ARG A 156 1.73 -2.44 1.52
CA ARG A 156 2.88 -1.55 1.58
C ARG A 156 3.12 -0.98 2.99
N LEU A 157 2.36 -1.40 3.99
CA LEU A 157 2.64 -1.03 5.38
C LEU A 157 3.83 -1.83 5.90
N MET A 158 4.76 -1.14 6.55
CA MET A 158 5.92 -1.77 7.17
C MET A 158 5.69 -1.84 8.68
N SER A 159 5.63 -3.06 9.22
CA SER A 159 5.51 -3.29 10.66
C SER A 159 6.76 -2.80 11.38
N LEU A 160 6.55 -2.08 12.49
CA LEU A 160 7.59 -1.62 13.40
C LEU A 160 7.84 -2.60 14.55
N TYR A 161 7.22 -3.78 14.53
CA TYR A 161 7.56 -4.81 15.49
C TYR A 161 9.06 -5.11 15.48
N THR A 162 9.60 -5.24 16.68
CA THR A 162 10.91 -5.83 16.92
C THR A 162 10.85 -7.36 16.83
N GLU A 163 12.01 -8.01 16.82
CA GLU A 163 12.09 -9.47 16.96
C GLU A 163 11.46 -9.94 18.27
N SER A 164 11.61 -9.16 19.34
CA SER A 164 10.98 -9.43 20.63
C SER A 164 9.46 -9.38 20.51
N ASP A 165 8.90 -8.34 19.89
CA ASP A 165 7.46 -8.21 19.68
C ASP A 165 6.91 -9.36 18.84
N ARG A 166 7.62 -9.73 17.77
CA ARG A 166 7.26 -10.88 16.91
C ARG A 166 7.23 -12.18 17.70
N LYS A 167 8.23 -12.44 18.55
CA LYS A 167 8.27 -13.64 19.41
C LYS A 167 7.12 -13.64 20.41
N GLN A 168 6.85 -12.52 21.07
CA GLN A 168 5.74 -12.40 22.01
C GLN A 168 4.39 -12.57 21.32
N ALA A 169 4.18 -11.91 20.18
CA ALA A 169 2.95 -12.03 19.41
C ALA A 169 2.72 -13.46 18.88
N ALA A 170 3.78 -14.16 18.47
CA ALA A 170 3.71 -15.55 18.03
C ALA A 170 3.37 -16.51 19.18
N ALA A 171 3.97 -16.32 20.36
CA ALA A 171 3.64 -17.11 21.55
C ALA A 171 2.17 -16.95 21.96
N ILE A 172 1.67 -15.70 21.96
CA ILE A 172 0.28 -15.38 22.27
C ILE A 172 -0.67 -15.95 21.21
N GLU A 173 -0.31 -15.88 19.92
CA GLU A 173 -1.13 -16.50 18.87
C GLU A 173 -1.16 -18.03 19.00
N ALA A 174 -0.05 -18.67 19.39
CA ALA A 174 -0.03 -20.10 19.67
C ALA A 174 -0.95 -20.48 20.84
N GLU A 175 -1.03 -19.65 21.89
CA GLU A 175 -1.99 -19.84 23.00
C GLU A 175 -3.44 -19.66 22.52
N ALA A 176 -3.73 -18.59 21.77
CA ALA A 176 -5.04 -18.34 21.20
C ALA A 176 -5.48 -19.49 20.27
N GLN A 177 -4.54 -20.08 19.51
CA GLN A 177 -4.82 -21.19 18.62
C GLN A 177 -5.13 -22.48 19.38
N LYS A 178 -4.51 -22.73 20.55
CA LYS A 178 -4.89 -23.86 21.42
C LYS A 178 -6.34 -23.73 21.88
N LEU A 179 -6.73 -22.55 22.35
CA LEU A 179 -8.12 -22.26 22.74
C LEU A 179 -9.09 -22.37 21.56
N ALA A 180 -8.69 -21.93 20.36
CA ALA A 180 -9.48 -22.11 19.15
C ALA A 180 -9.67 -23.59 18.79
N THR A 181 -8.63 -24.41 18.92
CA THR A 181 -8.73 -25.87 18.71
C THR A 181 -9.63 -26.53 19.75
N GLU A 182 -9.55 -26.14 21.02
CA GLU A 182 -10.46 -26.61 22.08
C GLU A 182 -11.91 -26.22 21.78
N LYS A 183 -12.14 -24.95 21.41
CA LYS A 183 -13.45 -24.47 20.98
C LYS A 183 -14.00 -25.31 19.84
N SER A 184 -13.21 -25.57 18.80
CA SER A 184 -13.64 -26.38 17.66
C SER A 184 -14.02 -27.81 18.06
N LYS A 185 -13.32 -28.43 19.01
CA LYS A 185 -13.67 -29.76 19.54
C LYS A 185 -14.99 -29.73 20.29
N GLU A 186 -15.20 -28.79 21.20
CA GLU A 186 -16.46 -28.65 21.94
C GLU A 186 -17.63 -28.30 21.00
N GLN A 187 -17.39 -27.42 20.04
CA GLN A 187 -18.37 -27.05 19.03
C GLN A 187 -18.82 -28.25 18.19
N ALA A 188 -17.89 -29.13 17.79
CA ALA A 188 -18.23 -30.36 17.08
C ALA A 188 -19.10 -31.29 17.94
N LYS A 189 -18.76 -31.47 19.22
CA LYS A 189 -19.58 -32.25 20.17
C LYS A 189 -20.99 -31.69 20.32
N TYR A 190 -21.13 -30.37 20.44
CA TYR A 190 -22.45 -29.74 20.56
C TYR A 190 -23.26 -29.84 19.27
N ILE A 191 -22.62 -29.74 18.11
CA ILE A 191 -23.28 -29.97 16.82
C ILE A 191 -23.78 -31.42 16.74
N ASP A 192 -22.97 -32.41 17.11
CA ASP A 192 -23.40 -33.80 17.16
C ASP A 192 -24.57 -34.01 18.15
N GLN A 193 -24.52 -33.42 19.34
CA GLN A 193 -25.64 -33.49 20.30
C GLN A 193 -26.92 -32.85 19.77
N ALA A 194 -26.81 -31.69 19.12
CA ALA A 194 -27.94 -31.02 18.50
C ALA A 194 -28.52 -31.86 17.36
N LEU A 195 -27.66 -32.52 16.57
CA LEU A 195 -28.06 -33.42 15.50
C LEU A 195 -28.83 -34.61 16.07
N GLU A 196 -28.32 -35.28 17.09
CA GLU A 196 -29.00 -36.41 17.72
C GLU A 196 -30.37 -36.00 18.29
N LYS A 197 -30.44 -34.85 18.97
CA LYS A 197 -31.69 -34.30 19.49
C LYS A 197 -32.71 -34.01 18.38
N GLU A 198 -32.27 -33.52 17.24
CA GLU A 198 -33.14 -33.26 16.09
C GLU A 198 -33.58 -34.57 15.41
N LEU A 199 -32.67 -35.55 15.27
CA LEU A 199 -32.97 -36.86 14.70
C LEU A 199 -34.04 -37.63 15.50
N LEU A 200 -34.13 -37.44 16.82
CA LEU A 200 -35.17 -38.06 17.65
C LEU A 200 -36.61 -37.63 17.26
N LYS A 201 -36.78 -36.51 16.55
CA LYS A 201 -38.09 -36.06 16.03
C LYS A 201 -38.54 -36.82 14.78
N TYR A 202 -37.66 -37.63 14.18
CA TYR A 202 -37.95 -38.42 12.99
C TYR A 202 -38.16 -39.90 13.33
N GLU A 203 -38.83 -40.61 12.43
CA GLU A 203 -39.03 -42.06 12.50
C GLU A 203 -37.69 -42.81 12.55
N GLU A 204 -37.63 -43.90 13.31
CA GLU A 204 -36.39 -44.65 13.56
C GLU A 204 -35.71 -45.12 12.27
N SER A 205 -36.51 -45.52 11.28
CA SER A 205 -36.07 -45.95 9.94
C SER A 205 -35.36 -44.84 9.14
N GLN A 206 -35.61 -43.57 9.45
CA GLN A 206 -35.04 -42.42 8.73
C GLN A 206 -33.80 -41.85 9.40
N ARG A 207 -33.60 -42.09 10.70
CA ARG A 207 -32.52 -41.46 11.50
C ARG A 207 -31.13 -41.81 10.97
N ALA A 208 -30.91 -43.07 10.60
CA ALA A 208 -29.62 -43.54 10.10
C ALA A 208 -29.24 -42.85 8.77
N ALA A 209 -30.18 -42.80 7.83
CA ALA A 209 -29.98 -42.16 6.52
C ALA A 209 -29.75 -40.64 6.65
N LEU A 210 -30.48 -39.97 7.54
CA LEU A 210 -30.30 -38.53 7.80
C LEU A 210 -28.95 -38.23 8.45
N ARG A 211 -28.53 -39.05 9.43
CA ARG A 211 -27.22 -38.92 10.09
C ARG A 211 -26.08 -39.11 9.08
N ASP A 212 -26.16 -40.14 8.26
CA ASP A 212 -25.14 -40.44 7.24
C ASP A 212 -25.05 -39.32 6.18
N ALA A 213 -26.20 -38.85 5.69
CA ALA A 213 -26.26 -37.73 4.77
C ALA A 213 -25.64 -36.44 5.35
N TYR A 214 -25.91 -36.15 6.64
CA TYR A 214 -25.34 -35.00 7.32
C TYR A 214 -23.81 -35.11 7.48
N LYS A 215 -23.32 -36.26 7.97
CA LYS A 215 -21.89 -36.49 8.26
C LYS A 215 -21.04 -36.61 6.99
N THR A 216 -21.63 -36.97 5.86
CA THR A 216 -20.93 -36.97 4.57
C THR A 216 -20.56 -35.52 4.17
N PRO A 217 -19.27 -35.22 3.87
CA PRO A 217 -18.85 -33.90 3.40
C PRO A 217 -19.65 -33.41 2.19
N GLY A 218 -19.98 -32.11 2.13
CA GLY A 218 -20.95 -31.57 1.16
C GLY A 218 -20.61 -31.82 -0.31
N ASP A 219 -19.32 -31.81 -0.64
CA ASP A 219 -18.75 -32.15 -1.94
C ASP A 219 -18.82 -33.65 -2.27
N LYS A 220 -18.89 -34.52 -1.26
CA LYS A 220 -18.97 -35.98 -1.36
C LYS A 220 -20.39 -36.54 -1.23
N ARG A 221 -21.39 -35.71 -0.92
CA ARG A 221 -22.78 -36.15 -0.77
C ARG A 221 -23.36 -36.63 -2.11
N THR A 222 -24.03 -37.78 -2.11
CA THR A 222 -24.78 -38.28 -3.28
C THR A 222 -25.99 -37.38 -3.59
N PRO A 223 -26.54 -37.42 -4.82
CA PRO A 223 -27.77 -36.70 -5.16
C PRO A 223 -28.93 -37.00 -4.20
N GLU A 224 -29.04 -38.25 -3.75
CA GLU A 224 -30.07 -38.72 -2.81
C GLU A 224 -29.87 -38.12 -1.42
N GLN A 225 -28.63 -38.09 -0.91
CA GLN A 225 -28.31 -37.46 0.37
C GLN A 225 -28.57 -35.94 0.32
N LYS A 226 -28.23 -35.28 -0.78
CA LYS A 226 -28.53 -33.84 -0.98
C LYS A 226 -30.03 -33.58 -1.01
N ALA A 227 -30.80 -34.40 -1.73
CA ALA A 227 -32.25 -34.30 -1.77
C ALA A 227 -32.90 -34.55 -0.40
N LEU A 228 -32.36 -35.52 0.36
CA LEU A 228 -32.82 -35.85 1.71
C LEU A 228 -32.63 -34.67 2.67
N LEU A 229 -31.42 -34.08 2.72
CA LEU A 229 -31.18 -32.90 3.57
C LEU A 229 -31.98 -31.67 3.12
N LYS A 230 -32.24 -31.51 1.82
CA LYS A 230 -33.10 -30.43 1.30
C LYS A 230 -34.55 -30.58 1.77
N LYS A 231 -35.05 -31.81 1.88
CA LYS A 231 -36.38 -32.12 2.44
C LYS A 231 -36.44 -31.94 3.97
N HIS A 232 -35.31 -32.05 4.65
CA HIS A 232 -35.20 -31.96 6.11
C HIS A 232 -34.18 -30.89 6.54
N PRO A 233 -34.45 -29.59 6.27
CA PRO A 233 -33.48 -28.52 6.49
C PRO A 233 -33.05 -28.35 7.96
N SER A 234 -33.89 -28.73 8.93
CA SER A 234 -33.57 -28.69 10.37
C SER A 234 -32.40 -29.62 10.75
N VAL A 235 -32.14 -30.67 9.97
CA VAL A 235 -31.00 -31.59 10.19
C VAL A 235 -29.67 -30.92 9.79
N ASN A 236 -29.71 -29.87 8.96
CA ASN A 236 -28.51 -29.14 8.53
C ASN A 236 -28.04 -28.14 9.60
N ILE A 237 -27.60 -28.68 10.74
CA ILE A 237 -27.12 -27.91 11.87
C ILE A 237 -25.74 -27.33 11.54
N THR A 238 -25.59 -26.03 11.73
CA THR A 238 -24.34 -25.30 11.52
C THR A 238 -23.98 -24.51 12.77
N PRO A 239 -22.73 -24.04 12.90
CA PRO A 239 -22.33 -23.20 14.02
C PRO A 239 -23.26 -21.99 14.24
N GLY A 240 -23.75 -21.39 13.15
CA GLY A 240 -24.60 -20.19 13.21
C GLY A 240 -26.01 -20.43 13.74
N VAL A 241 -26.51 -21.67 13.71
CA VAL A 241 -27.87 -22.01 14.18
C VAL A 241 -27.88 -22.85 15.45
N LEU A 242 -26.71 -23.19 15.99
CA LEU A 242 -26.59 -24.07 17.17
C LEU A 242 -27.39 -23.55 18.38
N TYR A 243 -27.51 -22.23 18.53
CA TYR A 243 -28.29 -21.59 19.60
C TYR A 243 -29.77 -21.98 19.59
N GLN A 244 -30.34 -22.35 18.44
CA GLN A 244 -31.75 -22.76 18.30
C GLN A 244 -32.01 -24.13 18.92
N TYR A 245 -30.99 -24.99 18.97
CA TYR A 245 -31.08 -26.38 19.45
C TYR A 245 -30.56 -26.51 20.88
N LEU A 246 -29.43 -25.84 21.17
CA LEU A 246 -28.66 -25.88 22.41
C LEU A 246 -28.20 -24.46 22.82
N PRO A 247 -29.09 -23.63 23.38
CA PRO A 247 -28.75 -22.24 23.75
C PRO A 247 -27.61 -22.16 24.78
N LYS A 248 -27.57 -23.09 25.75
CA LYS A 248 -26.47 -23.15 26.74
C LYS A 248 -25.11 -23.42 26.08
N ALA A 249 -25.06 -24.29 25.08
CA ALA A 249 -23.82 -24.59 24.35
C ALA A 249 -23.31 -23.38 23.56
N ALA A 250 -24.23 -22.61 22.95
CA ALA A 250 -23.87 -21.38 22.25
C ALA A 250 -23.25 -20.35 23.21
N GLU A 251 -23.76 -20.22 24.45
CA GLU A 251 -23.17 -19.36 25.47
C GLU A 251 -21.78 -19.84 25.92
N GLU A 252 -21.56 -21.15 26.07
CA GLU A 252 -20.22 -21.68 26.36
C GLU A 252 -19.23 -21.40 25.22
N LEU A 253 -19.63 -21.54 23.96
CA LEU A 253 -18.78 -21.21 22.80
C LEU A 253 -18.46 -19.71 22.72
N LYS A 254 -19.38 -18.83 23.10
CA LYS A 254 -19.10 -17.38 23.22
C LYS A 254 -18.04 -17.09 24.29
N LYS A 255 -18.00 -17.85 25.40
CA LYS A 255 -16.94 -17.71 26.40
C LYS A 255 -15.57 -18.05 25.81
N PHE A 256 -15.48 -19.05 24.93
CA PHE A 256 -14.25 -19.32 24.18
C PHE A 256 -13.87 -18.15 23.27
N ASP A 257 -14.82 -17.57 22.54
CA ASP A 257 -14.56 -16.39 21.71
C ASP A 257 -14.00 -15.22 22.52
N GLN A 258 -14.59 -14.96 23.67
CA GLN A 258 -14.11 -13.93 24.58
C GLN A 258 -12.71 -14.25 25.10
N LYS A 259 -12.43 -15.49 25.55
CA LYS A 259 -11.08 -15.91 25.98
C LYS A 259 -10.04 -15.76 24.86
N ILE A 260 -10.37 -16.18 23.64
CA ILE A 260 -9.48 -16.06 22.47
C ILE A 260 -9.20 -14.58 22.18
N LYS A 261 -10.23 -13.73 22.23
CA LYS A 261 -10.10 -12.29 22.07
C LYS A 261 -9.21 -11.68 23.17
N ASP A 262 -9.42 -12.06 24.42
CA ASP A 262 -8.67 -11.57 25.57
C ASP A 262 -7.20 -12.00 25.50
N VAL A 263 -6.91 -13.22 25.08
CA VAL A 263 -5.53 -13.68 24.83
C VAL A 263 -4.90 -12.86 23.71
N ARG A 264 -5.58 -12.71 22.55
CA ARG A 264 -5.06 -11.90 21.44
C ARG A 264 -4.88 -10.42 21.78
N ALA A 265 -5.68 -9.87 22.70
CA ALA A 265 -5.55 -8.51 23.17
C ALA A 265 -4.27 -8.26 23.99
N LYS A 266 -3.61 -9.32 24.49
CA LYS A 266 -2.31 -9.21 25.17
C LYS A 266 -1.13 -9.03 24.21
N LYS A 267 -1.34 -9.12 22.89
CA LYS A 267 -0.28 -8.89 21.91
C LYS A 267 0.28 -7.47 22.07
N PRO A 268 1.60 -7.29 21.85
CA PRO A 268 2.16 -5.95 21.79
C PRO A 268 1.41 -5.11 20.75
N ARG A 269 1.36 -3.80 20.93
CA ARG A 269 0.70 -2.92 19.98
C ARG A 269 1.53 -2.88 18.69
N GLU A 270 0.96 -3.34 17.59
CA GLU A 270 1.61 -3.22 16.29
C GLU A 270 1.44 -1.81 15.74
N GLU A 271 2.58 -1.18 15.43
CA GLU A 271 2.63 0.08 14.72
C GLU A 271 3.20 -0.12 13.32
N PHE A 272 2.84 0.76 12.40
CA PHE A 272 3.30 0.69 11.02
C PHE A 272 3.77 2.04 10.51
N VAL A 273 4.64 2.01 9.49
CA VAL A 273 4.92 3.17 8.62
C VAL A 273 4.34 2.93 7.23
N ARG A 274 3.71 3.97 6.67
CA ARG A 274 3.20 4.00 5.28
C ARG A 274 4.34 4.39 4.33
N ALA A 275 5.30 3.48 4.15
CA ALA A 275 6.47 3.69 3.32
C ALA A 275 6.21 3.32 1.85
N LEU A 276 6.96 3.92 0.93
CA LEU A 276 7.26 3.28 -0.35
C LEU A 276 8.59 2.53 -0.21
N VAL A 277 8.57 1.25 -0.59
CA VAL A 277 9.75 0.39 -0.56
C VAL A 277 9.86 -0.31 -1.90
N GLU A 278 11.01 -0.14 -2.53
CA GLU A 278 11.37 -0.88 -3.71
C GLU A 278 11.75 -2.33 -3.37
N PRO A 279 11.18 -3.33 -4.07
CA PRO A 279 11.58 -4.71 -3.87
C PRO A 279 13.03 -4.93 -4.31
N ALA A 280 13.79 -5.67 -3.51
CA ALA A 280 15.19 -5.95 -3.81
C ALA A 280 15.34 -6.73 -5.13
N LYS A 281 16.34 -6.38 -5.94
CA LYS A 281 16.64 -7.00 -7.24
C LYS A 281 15.45 -7.02 -8.23
N HIS A 282 14.49 -6.11 -8.07
CA HIS A 282 13.35 -5.98 -9.00
C HIS A 282 13.66 -4.94 -10.07
N LEU A 283 13.88 -5.40 -11.30
CA LEU A 283 14.31 -4.58 -12.44
C LEU A 283 13.25 -4.62 -13.56
N PRO A 284 12.05 -4.03 -13.35
CA PRO A 284 11.04 -4.01 -14.40
C PRO A 284 11.49 -3.13 -15.57
N GLU A 285 11.10 -3.55 -16.77
CA GLU A 285 11.22 -2.71 -17.96
C GLU A 285 10.11 -1.66 -17.97
N THR A 286 10.44 -0.42 -18.32
CA THR A 286 9.45 0.63 -18.59
C THR A 286 9.25 0.76 -20.09
N LYS A 287 8.01 0.63 -20.55
CA LYS A 287 7.64 0.82 -21.96
C LYS A 287 6.95 2.17 -22.13
N LEU A 288 7.22 2.86 -23.23
CA LEU A 288 6.37 3.96 -23.68
C LEU A 288 5.04 3.38 -24.18
N PHE A 289 3.91 3.97 -23.79
CA PHE A 289 2.60 3.50 -24.23
C PHE A 289 2.05 4.38 -25.34
N HIS A 290 1.53 3.76 -26.40
CA HIS A 290 0.88 4.49 -27.47
C HIS A 290 -0.35 5.23 -26.93
N ARG A 291 -0.36 6.56 -26.99
CA ARG A 291 -1.47 7.37 -26.47
C ARG A 291 -1.79 7.13 -24.98
N GLY A 292 -0.78 6.68 -24.21
CA GLY A 292 -0.95 6.36 -22.79
C GLY A 292 -1.61 5.00 -22.53
N ASP A 293 -2.03 4.27 -23.57
CA ASP A 293 -2.70 2.99 -23.44
C ASP A 293 -1.71 1.86 -23.11
N TYR A 294 -1.76 1.38 -21.86
CA TYR A 294 -0.88 0.33 -21.36
C TYR A 294 -0.97 -0.99 -22.15
N GLN A 295 -2.05 -1.21 -22.91
CA GLN A 295 -2.22 -2.38 -23.76
C GLN A 295 -1.47 -2.25 -25.10
N GLN A 296 -0.93 -1.07 -25.41
CA GLN A 296 -0.18 -0.77 -26.63
C GLN A 296 1.26 -0.32 -26.29
N PRO A 297 2.09 -1.21 -25.70
CA PRO A 297 3.48 -0.90 -25.41
C PRO A 297 4.27 -0.71 -26.71
N LYS A 298 5.16 0.29 -26.71
CA LYS A 298 6.12 0.55 -27.78
C LYS A 298 7.55 0.23 -27.28
N GLN A 299 8.49 1.14 -27.50
CA GLN A 299 9.89 0.97 -27.13
C GLN A 299 10.10 0.97 -25.60
N THR A 300 11.15 0.28 -25.16
CA THR A 300 11.67 0.40 -23.79
C THR A 300 12.30 1.77 -23.60
N VAL A 301 12.09 2.38 -22.44
CA VAL A 301 12.64 3.68 -22.05
C VAL A 301 13.53 3.50 -20.83
N LYS A 302 14.72 4.12 -20.87
CA LYS A 302 15.66 4.15 -19.73
C LYS A 302 15.29 5.25 -18.74
N PRO A 303 15.62 5.10 -17.44
CA PRO A 303 15.41 6.16 -16.46
C PRO A 303 16.30 7.37 -16.78
N ALA A 304 15.69 8.55 -16.89
CA ALA A 304 16.40 9.80 -17.18
C ALA A 304 15.61 11.01 -16.66
N ALA A 305 16.30 12.15 -16.54
CA ALA A 305 15.68 13.45 -16.30
C ALA A 305 14.84 13.91 -17.50
N LEU A 306 14.01 14.94 -17.29
CA LEU A 306 13.31 15.62 -18.38
C LEU A 306 14.33 16.46 -19.17
N THR A 307 14.35 16.35 -20.49
CA THR A 307 15.30 17.09 -21.35
C THR A 307 15.10 18.61 -21.27
N VAL A 308 13.88 19.08 -20.97
CA VAL A 308 13.62 20.51 -20.70
C VAL A 308 14.37 21.05 -19.47
N THR A 309 14.88 20.17 -18.61
CA THR A 309 15.61 20.54 -17.38
C THR A 309 17.12 20.30 -17.49
N THR A 310 17.61 20.06 -18.69
CA THR A 310 19.02 19.80 -18.98
C THR A 310 19.53 20.78 -20.03
N PRO A 311 20.86 20.98 -20.16
CA PRO A 311 21.42 21.75 -21.27
C PRO A 311 20.95 21.21 -22.64
N GLU A 312 20.89 22.10 -23.63
CA GLU A 312 20.44 21.73 -24.97
C GLU A 312 21.33 20.62 -25.57
N GLY A 313 20.70 19.57 -26.09
CA GLY A 313 21.39 18.41 -26.65
C GLY A 313 21.90 17.40 -25.62
N GLU A 314 21.76 17.67 -24.34
CA GLU A 314 22.13 16.74 -23.27
C GLU A 314 20.95 15.92 -22.75
N ARG A 315 21.24 14.75 -22.19
CA ARG A 315 20.29 13.93 -21.46
C ARG A 315 20.96 13.35 -20.24
N ILE A 316 20.42 13.67 -19.06
CA ILE A 316 20.89 13.08 -17.81
C ILE A 316 20.22 11.72 -17.60
N GLU A 317 20.94 10.65 -17.92
CA GLU A 317 20.50 9.27 -17.66
C GLU A 317 20.82 8.84 -16.22
N PHE A 318 19.96 8.00 -15.65
CA PHE A 318 20.15 7.39 -14.34
C PHE A 318 20.52 5.90 -14.49
N PRO A 319 21.18 5.28 -13.49
CA PRO A 319 21.56 3.88 -13.57
C PRO A 319 20.32 2.99 -13.76
N ILE A 320 20.44 1.94 -14.59
CA ILE A 320 19.40 0.91 -14.70
C ILE A 320 19.35 0.08 -13.41
N ASN A 321 20.53 -0.19 -12.84
CA ASN A 321 20.75 -0.88 -11.58
C ASN A 321 22.04 -0.35 -10.91
N ALA A 322 22.07 -0.29 -9.59
CA ALA A 322 23.25 -0.01 -8.80
C ALA A 322 23.62 -1.24 -7.99
N ASP A 323 24.63 -2.01 -8.42
CA ASP A 323 24.99 -3.31 -7.82
C ASP A 323 25.43 -3.22 -6.34
N SER A 324 25.76 -2.01 -5.88
CA SER A 324 26.11 -1.72 -4.48
C SER A 324 24.89 -1.61 -3.55
N LEU A 325 23.68 -1.56 -4.10
CA LEU A 325 22.43 -1.41 -3.36
C LEU A 325 21.53 -2.65 -3.52
N PRO A 326 20.71 -2.98 -2.51
CA PRO A 326 19.67 -4.00 -2.67
C PRO A 326 18.60 -3.60 -3.70
N THR A 327 18.39 -2.29 -3.89
CA THR A 327 17.47 -1.67 -4.84
C THR A 327 18.21 -1.20 -6.09
N THR A 328 17.48 -0.74 -7.11
CA THR A 328 18.03 -0.26 -8.38
C THR A 328 18.85 1.02 -8.26
N GLY A 329 18.65 1.82 -7.21
CA GLY A 329 19.33 3.11 -7.02
C GLY A 329 18.81 4.24 -7.93
N ARG A 330 17.74 4.00 -8.70
CA ARG A 330 17.19 4.97 -9.66
C ARG A 330 16.69 6.23 -8.98
N ARG A 331 15.92 6.09 -7.90
CA ARG A 331 15.34 7.24 -7.19
C ARG A 331 16.39 8.02 -6.44
N LEU A 332 17.41 7.36 -5.89
CA LEU A 332 18.53 8.04 -5.26
C LEU A 332 19.36 8.86 -6.27
N ALA A 333 19.62 8.31 -7.46
CA ALA A 333 20.31 9.04 -8.52
C ALA A 333 19.50 10.27 -8.97
N PHE A 334 18.18 10.11 -9.18
CA PHE A 334 17.29 11.22 -9.50
C PHE A 334 17.27 12.28 -8.39
N ALA A 335 17.18 11.88 -7.12
CA ALA A 335 17.16 12.82 -6.00
C ALA A 335 18.45 13.63 -5.89
N ARG A 336 19.61 13.00 -6.12
CA ARG A 336 20.92 13.67 -6.13
C ARG A 336 21.03 14.68 -7.26
N TRP A 337 20.59 14.33 -8.47
CA TRP A 337 20.58 15.28 -9.59
C TRP A 337 19.58 16.41 -9.37
N LEU A 338 18.37 16.10 -8.92
CA LEU A 338 17.30 17.09 -8.68
C LEU A 338 17.74 18.19 -7.71
N THR A 339 18.51 17.81 -6.68
CA THR A 339 18.99 18.71 -5.63
C THR A 339 20.38 19.28 -5.93
N SER A 340 20.99 18.96 -7.07
CA SER A 340 22.30 19.49 -7.44
C SER A 340 22.21 20.95 -7.93
N PRO A 341 23.32 21.71 -7.89
CA PRO A 341 23.40 23.04 -8.48
C PRO A 341 23.13 23.07 -9.99
N ASP A 342 23.28 21.94 -10.68
CA ASP A 342 23.09 21.83 -12.13
C ASP A 342 21.61 21.72 -12.52
N ASN A 343 20.71 21.43 -11.57
CA ASN A 343 19.28 21.44 -11.84
C ASN A 343 18.76 22.89 -11.92
N PRO A 344 18.21 23.33 -13.07
CA PRO A 344 17.85 24.73 -13.26
C PRO A 344 16.54 25.14 -12.57
N LEU A 345 15.71 24.19 -12.12
CA LEU A 345 14.36 24.46 -11.63
C LEU A 345 14.22 24.32 -10.12
N PHE A 346 14.78 23.27 -9.53
CA PHE A 346 14.45 22.87 -8.17
C PHE A 346 14.61 24.02 -7.16
N ALA A 347 15.77 24.67 -7.13
CA ALA A 347 15.98 25.82 -6.24
C ALA A 347 15.02 26.99 -6.54
N ARG A 348 14.76 27.29 -7.82
CA ARG A 348 13.84 28.37 -8.24
C ARG A 348 12.40 28.10 -7.78
N VAL A 349 11.95 26.86 -7.91
CA VAL A 349 10.61 26.40 -7.50
C VAL A 349 10.43 26.58 -6.01
N ILE A 350 11.40 26.09 -5.22
CA ILE A 350 11.34 26.19 -3.77
C ILE A 350 11.41 27.64 -3.30
N VAL A 351 12.34 28.44 -3.85
CA VAL A 351 12.44 29.87 -3.52
C VAL A 351 11.16 30.63 -3.86
N ASN A 352 10.54 30.37 -5.01
CA ASN A 352 9.28 31.00 -5.38
C ASN A 352 8.14 30.66 -4.40
N ARG A 353 8.08 29.42 -3.93
CA ARG A 353 7.09 29.00 -2.93
C ARG A 353 7.33 29.67 -1.58
N VAL A 354 8.59 29.75 -1.15
CA VAL A 354 8.97 30.48 0.06
C VAL A 354 8.59 31.95 -0.06
N TRP A 355 8.90 32.58 -1.20
CA TRP A 355 8.53 33.97 -1.49
C TRP A 355 7.03 34.18 -1.45
N MET A 356 6.26 33.33 -2.13
CA MET A 356 4.79 33.38 -2.15
C MET A 356 4.19 33.34 -0.74
N HIS A 357 4.71 32.50 0.14
CA HIS A 357 4.19 32.40 1.52
C HIS A 357 4.56 33.58 2.42
N HIS A 358 5.64 34.32 2.12
CA HIS A 358 5.99 35.54 2.84
C HIS A 358 5.26 36.78 2.31
N PHE A 359 5.15 36.91 0.98
CA PHE A 359 4.69 38.13 0.34
C PHE A 359 3.27 38.03 -0.27
N GLY A 360 2.61 36.88 -0.14
CA GLY A 360 1.25 36.64 -0.65
C GLY A 360 1.16 36.41 -2.15
N LYS A 361 2.26 36.58 -2.91
CA LYS A 361 2.35 36.37 -4.35
C LYS A 361 3.73 35.87 -4.72
N GLY A 362 3.83 34.80 -5.52
CA GLY A 362 5.11 34.30 -6.03
C GLY A 362 5.75 35.26 -7.04
N LEU A 363 7.07 35.17 -7.20
CA LEU A 363 7.80 35.76 -8.32
C LEU A 363 7.23 35.26 -9.65
N ILE A 364 6.96 33.96 -9.71
CA ILE A 364 6.09 33.32 -10.71
C ILE A 364 4.74 33.06 -10.04
N THR A 365 3.66 33.60 -10.61
CA THR A 365 2.32 33.55 -10.01
C THR A 365 1.69 32.16 -10.04
N THR A 366 2.22 31.26 -10.85
CA THR A 366 1.83 29.85 -11.00
C THR A 366 2.89 28.97 -10.34
N PRO A 367 2.83 28.74 -9.01
CA PRO A 367 3.92 28.08 -8.27
C PRO A 367 4.12 26.59 -8.64
N ALA A 368 3.17 25.98 -9.36
CA ALA A 368 3.21 24.61 -9.86
C ALA A 368 3.49 24.52 -11.37
N ASP A 369 3.67 25.66 -12.04
CA ASP A 369 3.87 25.75 -13.48
C ASP A 369 4.75 26.97 -13.81
N PHE A 370 6.05 26.73 -13.95
CA PHE A 370 7.04 27.75 -14.26
C PHE A 370 7.10 28.07 -15.75
N GLY A 371 6.38 27.33 -16.59
CA GLY A 371 6.44 27.45 -18.04
C GLY A 371 7.82 27.15 -18.63
N LYS A 372 8.04 27.63 -19.87
CA LYS A 372 9.30 27.49 -20.59
C LYS A 372 10.44 28.22 -19.86
N LEU A 373 11.51 27.48 -19.58
CA LEU A 373 12.82 28.00 -19.16
C LEU A 373 13.48 28.86 -20.23
#